data_AF-A0A954L083-F1
#
_entry.id   AF-A0A954L083-F1
#
_cell.length_a   1.000
_cell.length_b   1.000
_cell.length_c   1.000
_cell.angle_alpha   90.00
_cell.angle_beta   90.00
_cell.angle_gamma   90.00
#
_symmetry.space_group_name_H-M   'P 1'
#
loop_
_entity.id
_entity.type
_entity.pdbx_description
1 polymer ?
#
loop_
_entity_poly.entity_id
_entity_poly.type
_entity_poly.pdbx_seq_one_letter_code
_entity_poly.pdbx_strand_id
1 'polypeptide(L)'
;KSTDCLTPEIRERFIYVCGMVPKPAVFHVEDLPLVWEVTDAECKATLDSLLDHGLIERTSEEGRLWIHMLVAGYGLSLCKNEE
;
A
#
# COMPACT_ATOMS: atom_id res chain seq x y z
N LYS A 1 10.78 3.57 12.40
CA LYS A 1 10.60 2.71 11.21
C LYS A 1 9.70 3.47 10.22
N SER A 2 9.83 3.29 8.89
CA SER A 2 9.12 4.11 7.89
C SER A 2 7.58 4.11 8.06
N THR A 3 7.02 3.02 8.59
CA THR A 3 5.58 2.90 8.91
C THR A 3 5.16 3.51 10.25
N ASP A 4 6.08 3.93 11.11
CA ASP A 4 5.77 4.57 12.41
C ASP A 4 5.24 5.99 12.25
N CYS A 5 5.44 6.58 11.07
CA CYS A 5 4.93 7.90 10.72
C CYS A 5 3.55 7.85 10.04
N LEU A 6 3.05 6.66 9.71
CA LEU A 6 1.72 6.48 9.13
C LEU A 6 0.65 6.55 10.20
N THR A 7 -0.52 7.09 9.85
CA THR A 7 -1.71 6.93 10.69
C THR A 7 -2.13 5.47 10.74
N PRO A 8 -2.88 5.03 11.78
CA PRO A 8 -3.37 3.66 11.87
C PRO A 8 -4.11 3.20 10.61
N GLU A 9 -4.94 4.07 10.02
CA GLU A 9 -5.75 3.77 8.84
C GLU A 9 -4.88 3.57 7.59
N ILE A 10 -3.85 4.40 7.39
CA ILE A 10 -2.92 4.25 6.25
C ILE A 10 -2.07 3.00 6.44
N ARG A 11 -1.67 2.69 7.68
CA ARG A 11 -0.94 1.48 8.02
C ARG A 11 -1.76 0.22 7.72
N GLU A 12 -3.03 0.18 8.07
CA GLU A 12 -3.93 -0.94 7.78
C GLU A 12 -4.06 -1.16 6.27
N ARG A 13 -4.32 -0.09 5.51
CA ARG A 13 -4.39 -0.15 4.04
C ARG A 13 -3.09 -0.64 3.42
N PHE A 14 -1.94 -0.21 3.95
CA PHE A 14 -0.63 -0.70 3.52
C PHE A 14 -0.46 -2.20 3.76
N ILE A 15 -0.80 -2.70 4.96
CA ILE A 15 -0.73 -4.13 5.30
C ILE A 15 -1.63 -4.94 4.36
N TYR A 16 -2.84 -4.44 4.13
CA TYR A 16 -3.82 -5.08 3.25
C TYR A 16 -3.29 -5.23 1.82
N VAL A 17 -2.76 -4.16 1.23
CA VAL A 17 -2.17 -4.24 -0.13
C VAL A 17 -0.98 -5.20 -0.13
N CYS A 18 -0.12 -5.20 0.89
CA CYS A 18 0.99 -6.17 0.97
C CYS A 18 0.52 -7.64 0.96
N GLY A 19 -0.70 -7.92 1.45
CA GLY A 19 -1.32 -9.24 1.44
C GLY A 19 -1.97 -9.64 0.12
N MET A 20 -2.38 -8.67 -0.71
CA MET A 20 -3.14 -8.93 -1.93
C MET A 20 -2.29 -9.22 -3.15
N VAL A 21 -1.02 -8.82 -3.18
CA VAL A 21 -0.31 -8.78 -4.46
C VAL A 21 0.33 -10.14 -4.81
N PRO A 22 -0.12 -10.82 -5.89
CA PRO A 22 0.63 -11.94 -6.44
C PRO A 22 1.98 -11.43 -6.94
N LYS A 23 3.05 -12.21 -6.84
CA LYS A 23 4.35 -11.80 -7.39
C LYS A 23 4.26 -11.73 -8.93
N PRO A 24 4.65 -10.61 -9.59
CA PRO A 24 5.17 -9.35 -9.05
C PRO A 24 4.08 -8.42 -8.51
N ALA A 25 4.39 -7.74 -7.39
CA ALA A 25 3.44 -6.99 -6.60
C ALA A 25 2.98 -5.67 -7.25
N VAL A 26 2.28 -5.76 -8.38
CA VAL A 26 1.73 -4.65 -9.16
C VAL A 26 0.22 -4.57 -8.97
N PHE A 27 -0.33 -3.35 -8.86
CA PHE A 27 -1.76 -3.09 -8.75
C PHE A 27 -2.14 -1.82 -9.51
N HIS A 28 -3.40 -1.73 -9.90
CA HIS A 28 -3.96 -0.58 -10.58
C HIS A 28 -4.55 0.41 -9.57
N VAL A 29 -4.28 1.70 -9.77
CA VAL A 29 -4.78 2.78 -8.89
C VAL A 29 -6.30 2.79 -8.83
N GLU A 30 -6.96 2.48 -9.94
CA GLU A 30 -8.42 2.49 -10.07
C GLU A 30 -9.13 1.40 -9.25
N ASP A 31 -8.43 0.32 -8.88
CA ASP A 31 -9.01 -0.76 -8.09
C ASP A 31 -9.00 -0.45 -6.59
N LEU A 32 -8.09 0.42 -6.14
CA LEU A 32 -7.83 0.67 -4.72
C LEU A 32 -8.98 1.30 -3.93
N PRO A 33 -9.76 2.26 -4.46
CA PRO A 33 -10.90 2.80 -3.73
C PRO A 33 -11.92 1.72 -3.35
N LEU A 34 -12.18 0.78 -4.28
CA LEU A 34 -13.07 -0.35 -4.04
C LEU A 34 -12.48 -1.33 -3.02
N VAL A 35 -11.20 -1.63 -3.16
CA VAL A 35 -10.48 -2.57 -2.28
C VAL A 35 -10.39 -2.07 -0.84
N TRP A 36 -10.19 -0.76 -0.65
CA TRP A 36 -10.11 -0.13 0.66
C TRP A 36 -11.46 0.36 1.19
N GLU A 37 -12.52 0.25 0.40
CA GLU A 37 -13.86 0.77 0.70
C GLU A 37 -13.87 2.27 1.07
N VAL A 38 -13.12 3.07 0.31
CA VAL A 38 -12.95 4.52 0.54
C VAL A 38 -13.32 5.35 -0.68
N THR A 39 -13.46 6.66 -0.48
CA THR A 39 -13.61 7.61 -1.60
C THR A 39 -12.30 7.76 -2.39
N ASP A 40 -12.39 8.21 -3.64
CA ASP A 40 -11.21 8.52 -4.47
C ASP A 40 -10.27 9.54 -3.80
N ALA A 41 -10.83 10.49 -3.05
CA ALA A 41 -10.07 11.51 -2.33
C ALA A 41 -9.23 10.89 -1.19
N GLU A 42 -9.82 9.99 -0.41
CA GLU A 42 -9.13 9.27 0.67
C GLU A 42 -8.11 8.26 0.13
N CYS A 43 -8.45 7.58 -0.96
CA CYS A 43 -7.54 6.70 -1.68
C CYS A 43 -6.31 7.49 -2.14
N LYS A 44 -6.50 8.65 -2.77
CA LYS A 44 -5.42 9.52 -3.20
C LYS A 44 -4.54 9.98 -2.02
N ALA A 45 -5.14 10.43 -0.92
CA ALA A 45 -4.39 10.84 0.26
C ALA A 45 -3.55 9.69 0.86
N THR A 46 -4.11 8.47 0.85
CA THR A 46 -3.38 7.25 1.27
C THR A 46 -2.20 7.00 0.33
N LEU A 47 -2.43 7.01 -0.99
CA LEU A 47 -1.39 6.80 -1.99
C LEU A 47 -0.26 7.81 -1.93
N ASP A 48 -0.59 9.10 -1.79
CA ASP A 48 0.39 10.18 -1.67
C ASP A 48 1.29 9.92 -0.44
N SER A 49 0.71 9.56 0.71
CA SER A 49 1.48 9.20 1.90
C SER A 49 2.39 7.99 1.67
N LEU A 50 1.88 6.92 1.06
CA LEU A 50 2.68 5.71 0.80
C LEU A 50 3.82 5.96 -0.19
N LEU A 51 3.60 6.81 -1.21
CA LEU A 51 4.62 7.24 -2.17
C LEU A 51 5.68 8.10 -1.49
N ASP A 52 5.27 9.09 -0.69
CA ASP A 52 6.18 10.00 0.03
C ASP A 52 7.09 9.25 1.01
N HIS A 53 6.60 8.15 1.59
CA HIS A 53 7.36 7.29 2.50
C HIS A 53 8.13 6.16 1.78
N GLY A 54 8.09 6.08 0.45
CA GLY A 54 8.79 5.07 -0.35
C GLY A 54 8.29 3.64 -0.10
N LEU A 55 7.03 3.49 0.32
CA LEU A 55 6.42 2.19 0.61
C LEU A 55 5.80 1.56 -0.64
N ILE A 56 5.42 2.39 -1.60
CA ILE A 56 4.99 2.01 -2.94
C ILE A 56 5.70 2.93 -3.94
N GLU A 57 5.77 2.54 -5.20
CA GLU A 57 6.28 3.42 -6.26
C GLU A 57 5.43 3.30 -7.52
N ARG A 58 5.56 4.30 -8.41
CA ARG A 58 4.94 4.28 -9.74
C ARG A 58 5.78 3.42 -10.69
N THR A 59 5.10 2.61 -11.49
CA THR A 59 5.76 1.91 -12.59
C THR A 59 5.93 2.85 -13.79
N SER A 60 6.58 2.38 -14.86
CA SER A 60 6.62 3.09 -16.14
C SER A 60 5.27 3.16 -16.85
N GLU A 61 4.30 2.32 -16.46
CA GLU A 61 2.94 2.32 -17.01
C GLU A 61 2.04 3.21 -16.16
N GLU A 62 1.27 4.08 -16.83
CA GLU A 62 0.33 4.97 -16.17
C GLU A 62 -0.74 4.19 -15.42
N GLY A 63 -1.12 4.68 -14.24
CA GLY A 63 -2.14 4.04 -13.40
C GLY A 63 -1.66 2.77 -12.69
N ARG A 64 -0.40 2.35 -12.86
CA ARG A 64 0.16 1.18 -12.17
C ARG A 64 1.18 1.54 -11.10
N LEU A 65 1.03 0.89 -9.96
CA LEU A 65 1.90 0.99 -8.80
C LEU A 65 2.51 -0.38 -8.50
N TRP A 66 3.68 -0.38 -7.87
CA TRP A 66 4.31 -1.60 -7.37
C TRP A 66 4.82 -1.45 -5.95
N ILE A 67 4.96 -2.58 -5.26
CA ILE A 67 5.60 -2.69 -3.95
C ILE A 67 6.85 -3.57 -4.09
N HIS A 68 7.97 -3.09 -3.56
CA HIS A 68 9.19 -3.90 -3.47
C HIS A 68 8.97 -5.11 -2.58
N MET A 69 9.48 -6.29 -2.96
CA MET A 69 9.26 -7.53 -2.20
C MET A 69 9.69 -7.45 -0.73
N LEU A 70 10.75 -6.70 -0.42
CA LEU A 70 11.19 -6.47 0.97
C LEU A 70 10.15 -5.65 1.76
N VAL A 71 9.54 -4.65 1.12
CA VAL A 71 8.51 -3.81 1.73
C VAL A 71 7.21 -4.60 1.91
N ALA A 72 6.81 -5.39 0.91
CA ALA A 72 5.67 -6.32 1.03
C ALA A 72 5.90 -7.34 2.16
N GLY A 73 7.09 -7.92 2.23
CA GLY A 73 7.47 -8.84 3.30
C GLY A 73 7.42 -8.19 4.69
N TYR A 74 7.82 -6.92 4.78
CA TYR A 74 7.68 -6.14 6.00
C TYR A 74 6.21 -5.89 6.37
N GLY A 75 5.37 -5.45 5.43
CA GLY A 75 3.93 -5.28 5.67
C GLY A 75 3.25 -6.57 6.15
N LEU A 76 3.57 -7.70 5.53
CA LEU A 76 3.11 -9.03 5.97
C LEU A 76 3.59 -9.41 7.38
N SER A 77 4.78 -8.98 7.77
CA SER A 77 5.28 -9.20 9.13
C SER A 77 4.51 -8.41 10.18
N LEU A 78 3.94 -7.24 9.82
CA LEU A 78 3.13 -6.44 10.73
C LEU A 78 1.80 -7.14 11.05
N CYS A 79 1.16 -7.75 10.05
CA CYS A 79 -0.05 -8.55 10.22
C CYS A 79 0.10 -9.67 11.29
N LYS A 80 1.29 -10.28 11.39
CA LYS A 80 1.58 -11.35 12.37
C LYS A 80 1.88 -10.88 13.79
N ASN A 81 2.06 -9.57 14.01
CA ASN A 81 2.35 -9.00 15.32
C ASN A 81 1.13 -8.30 15.95
N GLU A 82 -0.04 -8.41 15.32
CA GLU A 82 -1.33 -7.89 15.82
C GLU A 82 -2.19 -8.98 16.49
N GLU A 83 -1.63 -10.18 16.73
CA GLU A 83 -2.23 -11.27 17.53
C GLU A 83 -1.74 -11.28 18.99
#